data_AF-A0A939NMI7-F1
#
_entry.id   AF-A0A939NMI7-F1
#
_cell.length_a   1.000
_cell.length_b   1.000
_cell.length_c   1.000
_cell.angle_alpha   90.00
_cell.angle_beta   90.00
_cell.angle_gamma   90.00
#
_symmetry.space_group_name_H-M   'P 1'
#
loop_
_entity.id
_entity.type
_entity.pdbx_description
1 polymer ?
#
loop_
_entity_poly.entity_id
_entity_poly.type
_entity_poly.pdbx_seq_one_letter_code
_entity_poly.pdbx_strand_id
1 'polypeptide(L)'
;MRHVNLGAGRQPLLLVMFDTEPMKPSNTGRLIADILPDTEAFQWSRTEPPQALLDLVAHPDYQPMVVFPASYAGPDRRGPERAAVR
;
A
#
# COMPACT_ATOMS: atom_id res chain seq x y z
N MET A 1 12.87 24.16 0.88
CA MET A 1 12.13 23.65 -0.28
C MET A 1 12.77 22.31 -0.65
N ARG A 2 12.21 21.18 -0.19
CA ARG A 2 12.78 19.85 -0.50
C ARG A 2 12.13 19.37 -1.80
N HIS A 3 12.94 19.25 -2.85
CA HIS A 3 12.53 18.62 -4.09
C HIS A 3 12.27 17.14 -3.79
N VAL A 4 11.04 16.67 -3.98
CA VAL A 4 10.78 15.23 -4.08
C VAL A 4 10.96 14.88 -5.54
N ASN A 5 12.09 14.24 -5.85
CA ASN A 5 12.35 13.72 -7.18
C ASN A 5 11.48 12.47 -7.36
N LEU A 6 10.36 12.57 -8.07
CA LEU A 6 9.62 11.41 -8.56
C LEU A 6 10.40 10.83 -9.75
N GLY A 7 11.60 10.30 -9.48
CA GLY A 7 12.32 9.50 -10.46
C GLY A 7 11.40 8.40 -10.97
N ALA A 8 11.52 8.02 -12.24
CA ALA A 8 10.79 6.93 -12.88
C ALA A 8 11.17 5.55 -12.30
N GLY A 9 11.10 5.39 -10.99
CA GLY A 9 11.33 4.18 -10.22
C GLY A 9 10.00 3.48 -9.95
N ARG A 10 9.97 2.18 -10.23
CA ARG A 10 8.83 1.28 -10.00
C ARG A 10 8.42 1.40 -8.52
N GLN A 11 7.17 1.81 -8.27
CA GLN A 11 6.62 1.92 -6.92
C GLN A 11 6.00 0.56 -6.57
N PRO A 12 6.60 -0.23 -5.67
CA PRO A 12 6.04 -1.53 -5.32
C PRO A 12 4.70 -1.31 -4.60
N LEU A 13 3.64 -1.96 -5.08
CA LEU A 13 2.40 -1.96 -4.34
C LEU A 13 2.51 -2.99 -3.20
N LEU A 14 2.28 -2.54 -1.97
CA LEU A 14 2.30 -3.40 -0.78
C LEU A 14 0.88 -3.85 -0.46
N LEU A 15 0.62 -5.15 -0.55
CA LEU A 15 -0.63 -5.77 -0.12
C LEU A 15 -0.45 -6.36 1.27
N VAL A 16 -1.41 -6.10 2.17
CA VAL A 16 -1.46 -6.73 3.49
C VAL A 16 -2.80 -7.43 3.63
N MET A 17 -2.77 -8.76 3.72
CA MET A 17 -3.97 -9.60 3.56
C MET A 17 -3.99 -10.73 4.59
N PHE A 18 -5.17 -11.25 4.92
CA PHE A 18 -5.28 -12.45 5.76
C PHE A 18 -4.87 -13.71 4.99
N ASP A 19 -4.44 -14.76 5.68
CA ASP A 19 -3.76 -15.95 5.13
C ASP A 19 -4.39 -16.58 3.88
N THR A 20 -5.70 -16.69 3.86
CA THR A 20 -6.51 -17.43 2.90
C THR A 20 -7.17 -16.52 1.88
N GLU A 21 -7.08 -15.20 2.08
CA GLU A 21 -7.63 -14.20 1.19
C GLU A 21 -7.03 -14.25 -0.22
N PRO A 22 -5.71 -14.42 -0.42
CA PRO A 22 -5.12 -14.53 -1.76
C PRO A 22 -5.61 -15.75 -2.56
N MET A 23 -6.14 -16.79 -1.92
CA MET A 23 -6.66 -17.97 -2.61
C MET A 23 -8.01 -17.74 -3.27
N LYS A 24 -8.71 -16.64 -2.95
CA LYS A 24 -9.98 -16.28 -3.57
C LYS A 24 -9.71 -15.56 -4.90
N PRO A 25 -10.11 -16.12 -6.06
CA PRO A 25 -9.78 -15.53 -7.37
C PRO A 25 -10.37 -14.13 -7.59
N SER A 26 -11.49 -13.82 -6.94
CA SER A 26 -12.16 -12.52 -7.04
C SER A 26 -11.64 -11.46 -6.06
N ASN A 27 -10.68 -11.80 -5.21
CA ASN A 27 -10.15 -10.86 -4.25
C ASN A 27 -9.39 -9.73 -4.97
N THR A 28 -9.72 -8.48 -4.65
CA THR A 28 -9.05 -7.30 -5.22
C THR A 28 -7.52 -7.37 -5.08
N GLY A 29 -7.01 -7.82 -3.92
CA GLY A 29 -5.55 -7.96 -3.73
C GLY A 29 -4.95 -9.01 -4.68
N ARG A 30 -5.64 -10.14 -4.88
CA ARG A 30 -5.21 -11.19 -5.81
C ARG A 30 -5.20 -10.66 -7.26
N LEU A 31 -6.27 -9.99 -7.66
CA LEU A 31 -6.40 -9.40 -9.00
C LEU A 31 -5.32 -8.35 -9.26
N ILE A 32 -4.96 -7.54 -8.26
CA ILE A 32 -3.89 -6.56 -8.41
C ILE A 32 -2.54 -7.24 -8.59
N ALA A 33 -2.22 -8.24 -7.76
CA ALA A 33 -0.96 -8.99 -7.86
C ALA A 33 -0.82 -9.72 -9.21
N ASP A 34 -1.93 -10.16 -9.81
CA ASP A 34 -1.93 -10.80 -11.13
C ASP A 34 -1.66 -9.78 -12.28
N ILE A 35 -1.91 -8.48 -12.09
CA ILE A 35 -1.76 -7.44 -13.12
C ILE A 35 -0.48 -6.62 -12.95
N LEU A 36 -0.09 -6.33 -11.70
CA LEU A 36 1.05 -5.49 -11.38
C LEU A 36 2.23 -6.39 -10.94
N PRO A 37 3.22 -6.60 -11.80
CA PRO A 37 4.32 -7.53 -11.52
C PRO A 37 5.22 -7.10 -10.36
N ASP A 38 5.19 -5.81 -9.98
CA ASP A 38 5.91 -5.26 -8.82
C ASP A 38 4.96 -5.10 -7.63
N THR A 39 4.41 -6.21 -7.18
CA THR A 39 3.52 -6.25 -6.00
C THR A 39 4.11 -7.18 -4.96
N GLU A 40 4.31 -6.67 -3.76
CA GLU A 40 4.73 -7.44 -2.59
C GLU A 40 3.53 -7.71 -1.69
N ALA A 41 3.38 -8.94 -1.21
CA ALA A 41 2.26 -9.33 -0.35
C ALA A 41 2.76 -9.80 1.02
N PHE A 42 2.19 -9.23 2.07
CA PHE A 42 2.51 -9.54 3.46
C PHE A 42 1.28 -10.10 4.17
N GLN A 43 1.51 -11.07 5.05
CA GLN A 43 0.46 -11.55 5.93
C GLN A 43 0.09 -10.47 6.95
N TRP A 44 -1.21 -10.22 7.10
CA TRP A 44 -1.74 -9.39 8.16
C TRP A 44 -1.59 -10.07 9.52
N SER A 45 -1.06 -9.35 10.49
CA SER A 45 -1.07 -9.72 11.91
C SER A 45 -1.39 -8.49 12.74
N ARG A 46 -2.24 -8.64 13.76
CA ARG A 46 -2.59 -7.54 14.67
C ARG A 46 -1.46 -7.18 15.62
N THR A 47 -0.58 -8.14 15.94
CA THR A 47 0.44 -8.02 16.99
C THR A 47 1.86 -8.22 16.49
N GLU A 48 2.03 -8.94 15.39
CA GLU A 48 3.33 -9.40 14.90
C GLU A 48 3.46 -9.10 13.39
N PRO A 49 3.61 -7.82 12.99
CA PRO A 49 3.81 -7.48 11.59
C PRO A 49 5.15 -8.03 11.08
N PRO A 50 5.24 -8.49 9.81
CA PRO A 50 6.51 -8.92 9.24
C PRO A 50 7.55 -7.80 9.25
N GLN A 51 8.79 -8.09 9.66
CA GLN A 51 9.85 -7.07 9.72
C GLN A 51 10.13 -6.44 8.35
N ALA A 52 10.13 -7.23 7.28
CA ALA A 52 10.33 -6.73 5.92
C ALA A 52 9.27 -5.69 5.49
N LEU A 53 8.03 -5.78 5.99
CA LEU A 53 7.00 -4.76 5.76
C LEU A 53 7.39 -3.45 6.46
N LEU A 54 7.83 -3.53 7.71
CA LEU A 54 8.26 -2.37 8.49
C LEU A 54 9.48 -1.68 7.85
N ASP A 55 10.43 -2.47 7.35
CA ASP A 55 11.64 -1.97 6.69
C ASP A 55 11.30 -1.20 5.41
N LEU A 56 10.34 -1.69 4.61
CA LEU A 56 9.86 -1.00 3.40
C LEU A 56 9.10 0.28 3.74
N VAL A 57 8.23 0.26 4.76
CA VAL A 57 7.49 1.45 5.20
C VAL A 57 8.43 2.54 5.73
N ALA A 58 9.55 2.15 6.36
CA ALA A 58 10.55 3.08 6.88
C ALA A 58 11.57 3.55 5.83
N HIS A 59 11.58 2.97 4.64
CA HIS A 59 12.58 3.26 3.63
C HIS A 59 12.43 4.71 3.10
N PRO A 60 13.51 5.50 3.02
CA PRO A 60 13.44 6.91 2.67
C PRO A 60 12.97 7.19 1.23
N ASP A 61 13.10 6.21 0.34
CA ASP A 61 12.68 6.34 -1.06
C ASP A 61 11.20 6.03 -1.29
N TYR A 62 10.49 5.51 -0.28
CA TYR A 62 9.07 5.19 -0.38
C TYR A 62 8.20 6.21 0.38
N GLN A 63 7.03 6.51 -0.21
CA GLN A 63 5.98 7.25 0.46
C GLN A 63 4.81 6.30 0.78
N PRO A 64 4.77 5.67 1.97
CA PRO A 64 3.72 4.74 2.31
C PRO A 64 2.37 5.46 2.41
N MET A 65 1.36 4.90 1.74
CA MET A 65 -0.02 5.41 1.75
C MET A 65 -0.98 4.28 2.11
N VAL A 66 -1.92 4.56 2.99
CA VAL A 66 -3.01 3.63 3.33
C VAL A 66 -4.25 4.05 2.54
N VAL A 67 -4.67 3.22 1.60
CA VAL A 67 -5.88 3.43 0.79
C VAL A 67 -7.01 2.60 1.38
N PHE A 68 -8.11 3.26 1.75
CA PHE A 68 -9.29 2.60 2.27
C PHE A 68 -10.54 3.38 1.84
N PRO A 69 -11.73 2.73 1.80
CA PRO A 69 -12.94 3.39 1.36
C PRO A 69 -13.24 4.64 2.19
N ALA A 70 -13.55 5.75 1.51
CA ALA A 70 -13.79 7.04 2.14
C ALA A 70 -14.94 7.02 3.16
N SER A 71 -15.88 6.08 3.04
CA SER A 71 -16.97 5.87 4.01
C SER A 71 -16.48 5.48 5.41
N TYR A 72 -15.27 4.93 5.53
CA TYR A 72 -14.64 4.62 6.81
C TYR A 72 -13.75 5.77 7.34
N ALA A 73 -13.56 6.83 6.56
CA ALA A 73 -12.82 8.00 7.02
C ALA A 73 -13.72 8.86 7.91
N GLY A 74 -13.23 9.23 9.09
CA GLY A 74 -13.90 10.25 9.91
C GLY A 74 -14.00 11.60 9.16
N PRO A 75 -14.88 12.51 9.58
CA PRO A 75 -15.12 13.80 8.90
C PRO A 75 -13.84 14.59 8.60
N ASP A 76 -12.86 14.51 9.51
CA ASP A 76 -11.57 15.21 9.45
C ASP A 76 -10.43 14.40 8.84
N ARG A 77 -10.69 13.17 8.37
CA ARG A 77 -9.67 12.24 7.85
C ARG A 77 -9.76 12.00 6.34
N ARG A 78 -10.40 12.91 5.61
CA ARG A 78 -10.15 13.00 4.17
C ARG A 78 -8.75 13.58 4.02
N GLY A 79 -7.80 12.76 3.55
CA GLY A 79 -6.53 13.28 3.04
C GLY A 79 -6.82 14.41 2.03
N PRO A 80 -5.84 15.29 1.73
CA PRO A 80 -6.08 16.37 0.79
C PRO A 80 -6.74 15.80 -0.47
N GLU A 81 -7.87 16.38 -0.88
CA GLU A 81 -8.69 15.99 -2.05
C GLU A 81 -7.85 15.88 -3.34
N ARG A 82 -6.64 16.43 -3.28
CA ARG A 82 -5.56 16.25 -4.23
C ARG A 82 -4.37 15.62 -3.52
N ALA A 83 -4.33 14.29 -3.43
CA ALA A 83 -3.12 13.59 -3.83
C ALA A 83 -2.97 13.80 -5.35
N ALA A 84 -2.75 15.06 -5.75
CA ALA A 84 -2.30 15.35 -7.10
C ALA A 84 -0.89 14.80 -7.12
N VAL A 85 -0.76 13.61 -7.70
CA VAL A 85 0.48 13.16 -8.32
C VAL A 85 0.95 14.33 -9.17
N ARG A 86 1.94 15.05 -8.68
CA ARG A 86 2.72 16.08 -9.37
C ARG A 86 4.16 15.80 -9.04
#